data_AF-A0AAD3DTE4-F1
#
_entry.id   AF-A0AAD3DTE4-F1
#
_cell.length_a   1.000
_cell.length_b   1.000
_cell.length_c   1.000
_cell.angle_alpha   90.00
_cell.angle_beta   90.00
_cell.angle_gamma   90.00
#
_symmetry.space_group_name_H-M   'P 1'
#
loop_
_entity.id
_entity.type
_entity.pdbx_description
1 polymer ?
#
loop_
_entity_poly.entity_id
_entity_poly.type
_entity_poly.pdbx_seq_one_letter_code
_entity_poly.pdbx_strand_id
1 'polypeptide(L)'
;DEGETDNEDVPGDVAHDHVQSSMHCCIEAAEEACKTAFAETCSYACCCCDRRLFKHSVVEVTDSLYNTLCEPWATNVAGWVTRGGSGHICHTCLGSIRRNRCPRFSVDNGLGFPDIPDELQGIPELSERLIARRVPFLQLRRLPAGQQHGLRGRICF
;
A
#
# COMPACT_ATOMS: atom_id res chain seq x y z
N ASP A 1 14.38 -45.41 -57.09
CA ASP A 1 15.45 -44.45 -56.79
C ASP A 1 14.85 -43.07 -56.76
N GLU A 2 13.99 -42.80 -55.77
CA GLU A 2 14.33 -42.52 -54.37
C GLU A 2 15.19 -41.26 -54.24
N GLY A 3 14.61 -40.28 -53.57
CA GLY A 3 15.16 -38.94 -53.35
C GLY A 3 14.22 -38.17 -52.42
N GLU A 4 13.96 -38.79 -51.28
CA GLU A 4 13.34 -38.23 -50.08
C GLU A 4 14.19 -37.03 -49.62
N THR A 5 13.58 -35.84 -49.51
CA THR A 5 14.20 -34.71 -48.81
C THR A 5 13.46 -34.52 -47.51
N ASP A 6 14.20 -34.85 -46.46
CA ASP A 6 13.80 -34.87 -45.06
C ASP A 6 13.17 -33.55 -44.61
N ASN A 7 12.00 -33.65 -43.99
CA ASN A 7 11.50 -32.64 -43.08
C ASN A 7 12.40 -32.68 -41.83
N GLU A 8 13.31 -31.72 -41.71
CA GLU A 8 13.99 -31.46 -40.43
C GLU A 8 12.99 -30.81 -39.47
N ASP A 9 12.28 -31.64 -38.70
CA ASP A 9 11.60 -31.22 -37.47
C ASP A 9 12.66 -30.74 -36.47
N VAL A 10 12.86 -29.41 -36.42
CA VAL A 10 13.66 -28.77 -35.37
C VAL A 10 12.90 -28.89 -34.05
N PRO A 11 13.43 -29.58 -33.01
CA PRO A 11 12.75 -29.68 -31.73
C PRO A 11 12.85 -28.33 -31.00
N GLY A 12 11.79 -27.53 -31.11
CA GLY A 12 11.64 -26.29 -30.37
C GLY A 12 11.54 -26.54 -28.87
N ASP A 13 12.55 -26.03 -28.15
CA ASP A 13 12.38 -25.17 -26.98
C ASP A 13 11.73 -25.70 -25.68
N VAL A 14 11.77 -27.01 -25.40
CA VAL A 14 11.42 -27.53 -24.05
C VAL A 14 12.29 -26.91 -22.94
N ALA A 15 13.53 -26.54 -23.26
CA ALA A 15 14.45 -25.88 -22.32
C ALA A 15 14.11 -24.40 -22.08
N HIS A 16 13.54 -23.69 -23.07
CA HIS A 16 13.12 -22.29 -22.93
C HIS A 16 11.88 -22.18 -22.04
N ASP A 17 10.91 -23.07 -22.27
CA ASP A 17 9.68 -23.14 -21.47
C ASP A 17 9.95 -23.53 -20.01
N HIS A 18 10.90 -24.44 -19.76
CA HIS A 18 11.25 -24.85 -18.39
C HIS A 18 11.95 -23.72 -17.62
N VAL A 19 12.80 -22.94 -18.29
CA VAL A 19 13.47 -21.78 -17.70
C VAL A 19 12.48 -20.63 -17.44
N GLN A 20 11.56 -20.36 -18.38
CA GLN A 20 10.48 -19.37 -18.18
C GLN A 20 9.54 -19.78 -17.04
N SER A 21 9.15 -21.06 -16.95
CA SER A 21 8.32 -21.60 -15.87
C SER A 21 9.02 -21.50 -14.50
N SER A 22 10.31 -21.84 -14.44
CA SER A 22 11.11 -21.71 -13.22
C SER A 22 11.25 -20.24 -12.79
N MET A 23 11.47 -19.31 -13.72
CA MET A 23 11.54 -17.88 -13.42
C MET A 23 10.19 -17.33 -12.94
N HIS A 24 9.09 -17.73 -13.58
CA HIS A 24 7.74 -17.29 -13.18
C HIS A 24 7.43 -17.70 -11.74
N CYS A 25 7.73 -18.96 -11.37
CA CYS A 25 7.58 -19.46 -10.00
C CYS A 25 8.43 -18.66 -8.99
N CYS A 26 9.68 -18.32 -9.34
CA CYS A 26 10.53 -17.49 -8.48
C CYS A 26 9.98 -16.06 -8.30
N ILE A 27 9.41 -15.47 -9.35
CA ILE A 27 8.80 -14.13 -9.30
C ILE A 27 7.57 -14.18 -8.40
N GLU A 28 6.66 -15.14 -8.59
CA GLU A 28 5.47 -15.30 -7.75
C GLU A 28 5.82 -15.49 -6.27
N ALA A 29 6.82 -16.33 -5.97
CA ALA A 29 7.29 -16.52 -4.61
C ALA A 29 7.88 -15.24 -4.00
N ALA A 30 8.63 -14.45 -4.79
CA ALA A 30 9.18 -13.18 -4.35
C ALA A 30 8.09 -12.13 -4.13
N GLU A 31 7.07 -12.08 -4.98
CA GLU A 31 5.91 -11.21 -4.80
C GLU A 31 5.16 -11.53 -3.52
N GLU A 32 4.93 -12.82 -3.25
CA GLU A 32 4.21 -13.25 -2.05
C GLU A 32 5.01 -12.95 -0.77
N ALA A 33 6.32 -13.19 -0.80
CA ALA A 33 7.21 -12.81 0.29
C ALA A 33 7.17 -11.28 0.53
N CYS A 34 7.16 -10.48 -0.53
CA CYS A 34 7.04 -9.02 -0.43
C CYS A 34 5.68 -8.60 0.14
N LYS A 35 4.57 -9.15 -0.37
CA LYS A 35 3.21 -8.87 0.14
C LYS A 35 3.11 -9.15 1.64
N THR A 36 3.66 -10.28 2.07
CA THR A 36 3.71 -10.66 3.50
C THR A 36 4.55 -9.67 4.31
N ALA A 37 5.74 -9.30 3.82
CA ALA A 37 6.60 -8.32 4.48
C ALA A 37 5.93 -6.94 4.59
N PHE A 38 5.15 -6.51 3.58
CA PHE A 38 4.40 -5.26 3.61
C PHE A 38 3.12 -5.33 4.45
N ALA A 39 2.55 -6.51 4.69
CA ALA A 39 1.36 -6.63 5.55
C ALA A 39 1.62 -6.11 6.98
N GLU A 40 2.85 -6.27 7.48
CA GLU A 40 3.28 -5.75 8.78
C GLU A 40 3.64 -4.26 8.76
N THR A 41 3.69 -3.64 7.58
CA THR A 41 4.03 -2.23 7.43
C THR A 41 2.80 -1.33 7.53
N CYS A 42 2.96 -0.11 7.03
CA CYS A 42 1.98 0.95 7.04
C CYS A 42 0.91 0.66 5.98
N SER A 43 0.02 -0.30 6.28
CA SER A 43 -0.96 -0.87 5.33
C SER A 43 -2.41 -0.52 5.66
N TYR A 44 -2.68 0.19 6.76
CA TYR A 44 -4.03 0.56 7.19
C TYR A 44 -4.35 1.99 6.82
N ALA A 45 -5.28 2.19 5.89
CA ALA A 45 -5.69 3.53 5.47
C ALA A 45 -6.76 4.11 6.40
N CYS A 46 -6.62 5.38 6.77
CA CYS A 46 -7.57 6.07 7.64
C CYS A 46 -8.71 6.71 6.83
N CYS A 47 -9.97 6.37 7.13
CA CYS A 47 -11.15 6.87 6.41
C CYS A 47 -11.32 8.39 6.42
N CYS A 48 -10.74 9.09 7.41
CA CYS A 48 -10.85 10.54 7.49
C CYS A 48 -9.73 11.29 6.77
N CYS A 49 -8.54 10.71 6.61
CA CYS A 49 -7.36 11.47 6.15
C CYS A 49 -6.56 10.79 5.05
N ASP A 50 -7.03 9.63 4.57
CA ASP A 50 -6.42 8.77 3.53
C ASP A 50 -4.94 8.40 3.75
N ARG A 51 -4.38 8.71 4.91
CA ARG A 51 -3.03 8.28 5.26
C ARG A 51 -3.04 6.79 5.49
N ARG A 52 -2.06 6.10 4.91
CA ARG A 52 -1.67 4.78 5.39
C ARG A 52 -0.98 4.92 6.75
N LEU A 53 -1.29 4.03 7.68
CA LEU A 53 -0.75 3.94 9.04
C LEU A 53 -0.46 2.48 9.41
N PHE A 54 0.30 2.31 10.49
CA PHE A 54 0.48 1.02 11.13
C PHE A 54 -0.78 0.58 11.89
N LYS A 55 -0.95 -0.73 12.06
CA LYS A 55 -2.07 -1.35 12.79
C LYS A 55 -2.31 -0.71 14.17
N HIS A 56 -1.25 -0.51 14.96
CA HIS A 56 -1.35 0.07 16.30
C HIS A 56 -1.76 1.56 16.32
N SER A 57 -1.68 2.24 15.17
CA SER A 57 -2.01 3.66 15.02
C SER A 57 -3.46 3.90 14.60
N VAL A 58 -4.22 2.85 14.33
CA VAL A 58 -5.62 2.90 13.88
C VAL A 58 -6.55 2.15 14.82
N VAL A 59 -7.83 2.47 14.72
CA VAL A 59 -8.95 1.78 15.36
C VAL A 59 -9.89 1.35 14.26
N GLU A 60 -10.32 0.09 14.29
CA GLU A 60 -11.36 -0.43 13.41
C GLU A 60 -12.70 0.24 13.74
N VAL A 61 -13.47 0.58 12.71
CA VAL A 61 -14.78 1.19 12.89
C VAL A 61 -15.82 0.11 13.14
N THR A 62 -16.18 -0.07 14.40
CA THR A 62 -17.33 -0.88 14.82
C THR A 62 -18.63 -0.11 14.64
N ASP A 63 -19.78 -0.80 14.60
CA ASP A 63 -21.10 -0.16 14.56
C ASP A 63 -21.30 0.84 15.71
N SER A 64 -20.82 0.50 16.90
CA SER A 64 -20.86 1.38 18.06
C SER A 64 -20.05 2.66 17.85
N LEU A 65 -18.88 2.57 17.23
CA LEU A 65 -18.08 3.75 16.90
C LEU A 65 -18.75 4.56 15.80
N TYR A 66 -19.25 3.89 14.75
CA TYR A 66 -19.96 4.52 13.64
C TYR A 66 -21.11 5.39 14.14
N ASN A 67 -21.92 4.87 15.06
CA ASN A 67 -23.05 5.59 15.66
C ASN A 67 -22.64 6.83 16.48
N THR A 68 -21.37 6.94 16.89
CA THR A 68 -20.84 8.13 17.58
C THR A 68 -20.27 9.19 16.64
N LEU A 69 -20.10 8.87 15.36
CA LEU A 69 -19.64 9.81 14.35
C LEU A 69 -20.80 10.71 13.94
N CYS A 70 -20.64 12.03 14.08
CA CYS A 70 -21.54 12.98 13.46
C CYS A 70 -21.10 13.30 12.02
N GLU A 71 -22.03 13.81 11.21
CA GLU A 71 -21.71 14.33 9.88
C GLU A 71 -20.71 15.49 9.97
N PRO A 72 -19.76 15.62 9.02
CA PRO A 72 -19.63 14.88 7.75
C PRO A 72 -18.85 13.55 7.84
N TRP A 73 -18.36 13.17 9.02
CA TRP A 73 -17.37 12.10 9.15
C TRP A 73 -17.95 10.69 9.00
N ALA A 74 -19.26 10.53 9.26
CA ALA A 74 -19.99 9.30 8.99
C ALA A 74 -19.98 8.97 7.48
N THR A 75 -20.18 9.98 6.62
CA THR A 75 -20.11 9.83 5.15
C THR A 75 -18.74 9.32 4.67
N ASN A 76 -17.65 9.85 5.24
CA ASN A 76 -16.29 9.40 4.89
C ASN A 76 -16.04 7.94 5.27
N VAL A 77 -16.61 7.45 6.37
CA VAL A 77 -16.54 6.03 6.74
C VAL A 77 -17.42 5.18 5.83
N ALA A 78 -18.65 5.63 5.53
CA ALA A 78 -19.57 4.90 4.68
C ALA A 78 -18.96 4.64 3.28
N GLY A 79 -18.28 5.65 2.70
CA GLY A 79 -17.59 5.50 1.42
C GLY A 79 -16.49 4.43 1.44
N TRP A 80 -15.81 4.23 2.57
CA TRP A 80 -14.80 3.17 2.73
C TRP A 80 -15.41 1.77 2.79
N VAL A 81 -16.55 1.62 3.47
CA VAL A 81 -17.30 0.36 3.53
C VAL A 81 -17.81 -0.02 2.14
N THR A 82 -18.29 0.95 1.35
CA THR A 82 -18.73 0.72 -0.04
C THR A 82 -17.59 0.24 -0.95
N ARG A 83 -16.34 0.63 -0.67
CA ARG A 83 -15.14 0.14 -1.39
C ARG A 83 -14.70 -1.27 -0.97
N GLY A 84 -15.50 -1.96 -0.14
CA GLY A 84 -15.26 -3.35 0.26
C GLY A 84 -14.24 -3.53 1.38
N GLY A 85 -13.83 -2.46 2.07
CA GLY A 85 -12.88 -2.52 3.19
C GLY A 85 -13.54 -2.39 4.57
N SER A 86 -12.95 -3.01 5.59
CA SER A 86 -13.24 -2.63 6.99
C SER A 86 -12.67 -1.22 7.23
N GLY A 87 -13.54 -0.28 7.58
CA GLY A 87 -13.14 1.11 7.82
C GLY A 87 -12.21 1.21 9.03
N HIS A 88 -11.12 2.00 8.90
CA HIS A 88 -10.20 2.27 9.99
C HIS A 88 -10.05 3.77 10.20
N ILE A 89 -9.93 4.23 11.45
CA ILE A 89 -9.68 5.64 11.77
C ILE A 89 -8.42 5.74 12.61
N CYS A 90 -7.50 6.64 12.26
CA CYS A 90 -6.31 6.87 13.07
C CYS A 90 -6.64 7.57 14.39
N HIS A 91 -5.85 7.29 15.44
CA HIS A 91 -6.04 7.91 16.77
C HIS A 91 -6.05 9.45 16.74
N THR A 92 -5.34 10.05 15.78
CA THR A 92 -5.29 11.51 15.62
C THR A 92 -6.64 12.05 15.13
N CYS A 93 -7.20 11.45 14.07
CA CYS A 93 -8.49 11.86 13.51
C CYS A 93 -9.62 11.56 14.50
N LEU A 94 -9.62 10.37 15.11
CA LEU A 94 -10.58 10.01 16.14
C LEU A 94 -10.54 10.99 17.32
N GLY A 95 -9.35 11.40 17.75
CA GLY A 95 -9.19 12.40 18.81
C GLY A 95 -9.76 13.77 18.45
N SER A 96 -9.68 14.19 17.19
CA SER A 96 -10.31 15.44 16.74
C SER A 96 -11.84 15.32 16.70
N ILE A 97 -12.35 14.22 16.15
CA ILE A 97 -13.79 13.94 16.04
C ILE A 97 -14.44 13.90 17.42
N ARG A 98 -13.83 13.21 18.39
CA ARG A 98 -14.32 13.17 19.78
C ARG A 98 -14.38 14.55 20.46
N ARG A 99 -13.66 15.54 19.94
CA ARG A 99 -13.71 16.94 20.41
C ARG A 99 -14.61 17.82 19.54
N ASN A 100 -15.41 17.21 18.67
CA ASN A 100 -16.27 17.87 17.71
C ASN A 100 -15.52 18.85 16.79
N ARG A 101 -14.30 18.46 16.35
CA ARG A 101 -13.46 19.26 15.45
C ARG A 101 -13.08 18.45 14.21
N CYS A 102 -13.03 19.15 13.06
CA CYS A 102 -12.48 18.57 11.83
C CYS A 102 -11.03 18.09 12.06
N PRO A 103 -10.69 16.84 11.71
CA PRO A 103 -9.31 16.39 11.69
C PRO A 103 -8.44 17.33 10.84
N ARG A 104 -7.28 17.73 11.35
CA ARG A 104 -6.37 18.66 10.62
C ARG A 104 -5.99 18.16 9.24
N PHE A 105 -5.87 16.84 9.10
CA PHE A 105 -5.48 16.19 7.86
C PHE A 105 -6.67 15.59 7.13
N SER A 106 -7.90 16.07 7.41
CA SER A 106 -9.10 15.53 6.76
C SER A 106 -9.03 15.71 5.25
N VAL A 107 -9.55 14.74 4.50
CA VAL A 107 -9.89 14.91 3.07
C VAL A 107 -10.75 16.15 2.87
N ASP A 108 -11.68 16.42 3.80
CA ASP A 108 -12.56 17.59 3.78
C ASP A 108 -11.82 18.94 3.80
N ASN A 109 -10.54 18.96 4.22
CA ASN A 109 -9.71 20.16 4.21
C ASN A 109 -8.97 20.36 2.87
N GLY A 110 -9.38 19.66 1.80
CA GLY A 110 -8.68 19.70 0.51
C GLY A 110 -7.34 18.97 0.50
N LEU A 111 -7.14 18.05 1.44
CA LEU A 111 -5.93 17.23 1.55
C LEU A 111 -6.13 15.82 0.98
N GLY A 112 -7.21 15.61 0.24
CA GLY A 112 -7.44 14.36 -0.49
C GLY A 112 -6.43 14.15 -1.61
N PHE A 113 -6.21 12.89 -1.94
CA PHE A 113 -5.42 12.53 -3.11
C PHE A 113 -6.22 12.83 -4.38
N PRO A 114 -5.55 13.23 -5.48
CA PRO A 114 -6.20 13.31 -6.78
C PRO A 114 -6.60 11.90 -7.23
N ASP A 115 -7.51 11.85 -8.20
CA ASP A 115 -7.88 10.59 -8.85
C ASP A 115 -6.66 9.95 -9.51
N ILE A 116 -6.64 8.61 -9.52
CA ILE A 116 -5.55 7.83 -10.11
C ILE A 116 -5.60 8.03 -11.64
N PRO A 117 -4.51 8.50 -12.27
CA PRO A 117 -4.45 8.65 -13.73
C PRO A 117 -4.71 7.33 -14.45
N ASP A 118 -5.31 7.39 -15.64
CA ASP A 118 -5.67 6.21 -16.44
C ASP A 118 -4.46 5.31 -16.73
N GLU A 119 -3.27 5.90 -16.88
CA GLU A 119 -2.03 5.17 -17.14
C GLU A 119 -1.56 4.33 -15.95
N LEU A 120 -2.02 4.66 -14.74
CA LEU A 120 -1.67 3.97 -13.50
C LEU A 120 -2.80 3.04 -13.02
N GLN A 121 -3.92 2.98 -13.74
CA GLN A 121 -5.00 2.05 -13.42
C GLN A 121 -4.58 0.60 -13.68
N GLY A 122 -4.98 -0.31 -12.79
CA GLY A 122 -4.69 -1.74 -12.93
C GLY A 122 -3.28 -2.17 -12.53
N ILE A 123 -2.42 -1.26 -12.05
CA ILE A 123 -1.11 -1.62 -11.50
C ILE A 123 -1.32 -2.41 -10.19
N PRO A 124 -0.66 -3.58 -10.02
CA PRO A 124 -0.75 -4.32 -8.76
C PRO A 124 -0.13 -3.52 -7.61
N GLU A 125 -0.69 -3.66 -6.39
CA GLU A 125 -0.29 -2.88 -5.21
C GLU A 125 1.24 -2.91 -4.94
N LEU A 126 1.88 -4.07 -5.20
CA LEU A 126 3.32 -4.21 -5.06
C LEU A 126 4.08 -3.27 -6.02
N SER A 127 3.70 -3.25 -7.30
CA SER A 127 4.30 -2.37 -8.30
C SER A 127 4.02 -0.91 -7.99
N GLU A 128 2.80 -0.57 -7.55
CA GLU A 128 2.44 0.78 -7.10
C GLU A 128 3.38 1.25 -5.98
N ARG A 129 3.63 0.40 -4.97
CA ARG A 129 4.54 0.69 -3.86
C ARG A 129 6.00 0.85 -4.29
N LEU A 130 6.44 0.13 -5.33
CA LEU A 130 7.80 0.21 -5.86
C LEU A 130 8.03 1.51 -6.66
N ILE A 131 7.03 1.95 -7.44
CA ILE A 131 7.12 3.19 -8.22
C ILE A 131 6.82 4.44 -7.39
N ALA A 132 6.13 4.28 -6.25
CA ALA A 132 5.75 5.39 -5.39
C ALA A 132 6.99 6.18 -4.92
N ARG A 133 6.98 7.49 -5.15
CA ARG A 133 8.05 8.39 -4.68
C ARG A 133 8.04 8.47 -3.15
N ARG A 134 8.89 7.68 -2.50
CA ARG A 134 9.10 7.76 -1.05
C ARG A 134 10.06 8.91 -0.75
N VAL A 135 9.56 9.98 -0.14
CA VAL A 135 10.39 11.02 0.47
C VAL A 135 10.63 10.62 1.93
N PRO A 136 11.82 10.12 2.30
CA PRO A 136 12.10 9.83 3.70
C PRO A 136 12.15 11.15 4.48
N PHE A 137 11.10 11.44 5.24
CA PHE A 137 11.11 12.53 6.22
C PHE A 137 11.93 12.11 7.45
N LEU A 138 13.23 11.94 7.24
CA LEU A 138 14.22 11.61 8.26
C LEU A 138 14.93 12.88 8.70
N GLN A 139 14.90 13.16 9.99
CA GLN A 139 15.70 14.21 10.58
C GLN A 139 17.11 13.68 10.86
N LEU A 140 18.13 14.31 10.27
CA LEU A 140 19.52 14.14 10.69
C LEU A 140 19.72 14.79 12.07
N ARG A 141 20.22 14.03 13.05
CA ARG A 141 20.53 14.51 14.40
C ARG A 141 21.91 14.05 14.82
N ARG A 142 22.66 14.90 15.51
CA ARG A 142 23.91 14.47 16.17
C ARG A 142 23.57 13.51 17.30
N LEU A 143 24.28 12.38 17.35
CA LEU A 143 24.18 11.44 18.46
C LEU A 143 24.98 11.97 19.66
N PRO A 144 24.59 11.63 20.90
CA PRO A 144 25.23 12.16 22.12
C PRO A 144 26.72 11.80 22.25
N ALA A 145 27.16 10.72 21.60
CA ALA A 145 28.55 10.26 21.62
C ALA A 145 29.05 9.98 20.19
N GLY A 146 30.32 10.34 19.92
CA GLY A 146 31.06 9.82 18.76
C GLY A 146 31.06 10.65 17.48
N GLN A 147 30.66 11.93 17.46
CA GLN A 147 30.60 12.78 16.23
C GLN A 147 29.74 12.20 15.08
N GLN A 148 28.98 11.13 15.34
CA GLN A 148 28.11 10.50 14.36
C GLN A 148 26.75 11.21 14.27
N HIS A 149 26.17 11.19 13.08
CA HIS A 149 24.81 11.67 12.84
C HIS A 149 23.88 10.45 12.76
N GLY A 150 22.83 10.44 13.58
CA GLY A 150 21.74 9.48 13.52
C GLY A 150 20.58 10.02 12.69
N LEU A 151 19.81 9.12 12.10
CA LEU A 151 18.58 9.44 11.40
C LEU A 151 17.39 9.18 12.34
N ARG A 152 16.52 10.16 12.52
CA ARG A 152 15.28 10.04 13.27
C ARG A 152 14.09 10.37 12.39
N GLY A 153 13.26 9.38 12.13
CA GLY A 153 11.96 9.57 11.48
C GLY A 153 11.22 8.26 11.41
N ARG A 154 9.95 8.31 11.04
CA ARG A 154 9.17 7.11 10.76
C ARG A 154 9.40 6.77 9.31
N ILE A 155 10.00 5.62 9.05
CA ILE A 155 10.06 5.06 7.70
C ILE A 155 8.85 4.14 7.57
N CYS A 156 7.94 4.51 6.68
CA CYS A 156 6.88 3.63 6.24
C CYS A 156 7.34 3.04 4.90
N PHE A 157 7.60 1.74 4.87
CA PHE A 157 7.84 0.98 3.64
C PHE A 157 6.49 0.51 3.08
#